data_AF-A0ABD3FXJ5-F1
#
_entry.id   AF-A0ABD3FXJ5-F1
#
_cell.length_a   1.000
_cell.length_b   1.000
_cell.length_c   1.000
_cell.angle_alpha   90.00
_cell.angle_beta   90.00
_cell.angle_gamma   90.00
#
_symmetry.space_group_name_H-M   'P 1'
#
loop_
_entity.id
_entity.type
_entity.pdbx_description
1 polymer ?
#
loop_
_entity_poly.entity_id
_entity_poly.type
_entity_poly.pdbx_seq_one_letter_code
_entity_poly.pdbx_strand_id
1 'polypeptide(L)'
;MVTPRVRAYVQEHFNCSTLEGAEMESQDGGCIGSHWEERLFEPEYMTAVDSYRNVFSALTLAFFEDSGWYRVNASTSEVLHFGLNKGCLFATEKCVDPVTETPIAADHFCTSIDTQGCSVDARSRSTCSLSSKSQAIPAEYQYFLGSSTKGGINTFADFCPINVGYAGGDCSISSNLLKLGDSSVNALGETYCPTCKCTTTSLRSSDSSLWSITPARQTGCYAMKCISNSNAAIASVVVKLTIRRSQTQDAVTLTCSKKDKQFSVPGFSGVITCPDPRVVCDYDEVQFSSESGGTGSSSVAKNGSSSGTKPSTGSGTINTVATTTSGGSYHRASLWVLLCGSLFALRSS
;
A
#
# COMPACT_ATOMS: atom_id res chain seq x y z
N MET A 1 10.75 -21.63 -3.41
CA MET A 1 11.29 -21.62 -4.79
C MET A 1 12.74 -21.14 -4.77
N VAL A 2 13.69 -22.00 -5.16
CA VAL A 2 15.14 -21.74 -5.04
C VAL A 2 15.85 -21.55 -6.39
N THR A 3 15.08 -21.30 -7.46
CA THR A 3 15.65 -21.10 -8.80
C THR A 3 16.50 -19.82 -8.86
N PRO A 4 17.50 -19.74 -9.74
CA PRO A 4 18.53 -18.70 -9.66
C PRO A 4 18.01 -17.25 -9.69
N ARG A 5 17.06 -16.91 -10.57
CA ARG A 5 16.51 -15.55 -10.67
C ARG A 5 15.52 -15.24 -9.57
N VAL A 6 14.70 -16.21 -9.18
CA VAL A 6 13.77 -16.04 -8.04
C VAL A 6 14.55 -15.76 -6.77
N ARG A 7 15.60 -16.54 -6.50
CA ARG A 7 16.50 -16.31 -5.36
C ARG A 7 17.18 -14.94 -5.44
N ALA A 8 17.71 -14.57 -6.60
CA ALA A 8 18.34 -13.26 -6.78
C ALA A 8 17.36 -12.12 -6.50
N TYR A 9 16.13 -12.22 -7.02
CA TYR A 9 15.08 -11.23 -6.77
C TYR A 9 14.79 -11.08 -5.28
N VAL A 10 14.51 -12.16 -4.54
CA VAL A 10 14.15 -12.02 -3.11
C VAL A 10 15.31 -11.52 -2.25
N GLN A 11 16.55 -11.90 -2.59
CA GLN A 11 17.73 -11.41 -1.89
C GLN A 11 17.89 -9.90 -2.05
N GLU A 12 17.66 -9.40 -3.26
CA GLU A 12 17.68 -7.97 -3.56
C GLU A 12 16.47 -7.24 -2.96
N HIS A 13 15.27 -7.76 -3.20
CA HIS A 13 13.98 -7.20 -2.77
C HIS A 13 13.94 -7.00 -1.26
N PHE A 14 14.25 -8.02 -0.46
CA PHE A 14 14.27 -7.86 1.00
C PHE A 14 15.57 -7.21 1.50
N ASN A 15 16.58 -6.99 0.65
CA ASN A 15 17.94 -6.63 1.05
C ASN A 15 18.52 -7.64 2.08
N CYS A 16 18.46 -8.93 1.72
CA CYS A 16 18.91 -10.05 2.52
C CYS A 16 19.61 -11.11 1.66
N SER A 17 20.94 -11.06 1.60
CA SER A 17 21.76 -11.96 0.76
C SER A 17 21.76 -13.42 1.19
N THR A 18 21.26 -13.73 2.39
CA THR A 18 21.25 -15.09 2.95
C THR A 18 19.98 -15.87 2.63
N LEU A 19 18.96 -15.26 2.00
CA LEU A 19 17.74 -15.98 1.64
C LEU A 19 18.03 -17.06 0.60
N GLU A 20 17.53 -18.27 0.86
CA GLU A 20 17.71 -19.43 -0.03
C GLU A 20 16.81 -19.36 -1.28
N GLY A 21 15.68 -18.66 -1.18
CA GLY A 21 14.68 -18.56 -2.23
C GLY A 21 13.40 -17.87 -1.76
N ALA A 22 12.41 -17.77 -2.63
CA ALA A 22 11.09 -17.23 -2.28
C ALA A 22 10.25 -18.30 -1.57
N GLU A 23 9.54 -17.95 -0.50
CA GLU A 23 8.60 -18.85 0.14
C GLU A 23 7.37 -19.08 -0.74
N MET A 24 6.86 -20.31 -0.71
CA MET A 24 5.64 -20.71 -1.41
C MET A 24 4.54 -20.84 -0.38
N GLU A 25 3.32 -20.52 -0.78
CA GLU A 25 2.13 -20.66 0.06
C GLU A 25 2.07 -22.04 0.72
N SER A 26 1.88 -22.04 2.04
CA SER A 26 1.94 -23.21 2.91
C SER A 26 0.60 -23.55 3.57
N GLN A 27 -0.36 -22.64 3.54
CA GLN A 27 -1.69 -22.80 4.15
C GLN A 27 -2.63 -23.59 3.23
N ASP A 28 -3.43 -24.47 3.83
CA ASP A 28 -4.35 -25.35 3.12
C ASP A 28 -5.57 -24.59 2.55
N GLY A 29 -6.15 -25.13 1.47
CA GLY A 29 -7.19 -24.47 0.67
C GLY A 29 -7.00 -24.62 -0.85
N GLY A 30 -6.13 -25.54 -1.28
CA GLY A 30 -5.80 -25.75 -2.70
C GLY A 30 -4.78 -24.77 -3.28
N CYS A 31 -4.24 -23.86 -2.46
CA CYS A 31 -3.23 -22.87 -2.88
C CYS A 31 -1.79 -23.32 -2.61
N ILE A 32 -1.61 -24.34 -1.76
CA ILE A 32 -0.30 -24.87 -1.35
C ILE A 32 0.58 -25.16 -2.57
N GLY A 33 1.79 -24.60 -2.55
CA GLY A 33 2.83 -24.88 -3.53
C GLY A 33 2.60 -24.32 -4.93
N SER A 34 1.49 -23.63 -5.18
CA SER A 34 1.16 -23.03 -6.49
C SER A 34 1.14 -21.49 -6.48
N HIS A 35 1.25 -20.88 -5.30
CA HIS A 35 1.23 -19.43 -5.08
C HIS A 35 2.45 -19.00 -4.25
N TRP A 36 2.81 -17.73 -4.34
CA TRP A 36 3.78 -17.11 -3.43
C TRP A 36 3.18 -16.98 -2.03
N GLU A 37 4.05 -17.02 -1.02
CA GLU A 37 3.67 -16.80 0.38
C GLU A 37 3.06 -15.40 0.57
N GLU A 38 1.76 -15.37 0.83
CA GLU A 38 0.97 -14.15 0.98
C GLU A 38 1.55 -13.24 2.07
N ARG A 39 2.04 -13.81 3.16
CA ARG A 39 2.63 -13.07 4.27
C ARG A 39 3.82 -12.20 3.86
N LEU A 40 4.60 -12.65 2.88
CA LEU A 40 5.83 -11.99 2.44
C LEU A 40 5.65 -11.14 1.19
N PHE A 41 4.66 -11.47 0.37
CA PHE A 41 4.53 -10.92 -0.98
C PHE A 41 3.21 -10.20 -1.25
N GLU A 42 2.29 -10.03 -0.28
CA GLU A 42 1.09 -9.19 -0.43
C GLU A 42 1.41 -7.81 -1.07
N PRO A 43 0.79 -7.33 -2.16
CA PRO A 43 -0.22 -7.97 -3.00
C PRO A 43 0.35 -8.44 -4.36
N GLU A 44 1.31 -9.36 -4.39
CA GLU A 44 1.80 -9.91 -5.66
C GLU A 44 0.68 -10.68 -6.37
N TYR A 45 0.62 -10.61 -7.69
CA TYR A 45 -0.47 -11.20 -8.46
C TYR A 45 -0.63 -12.72 -8.27
N MET A 46 0.47 -13.43 -7.99
CA MET A 46 0.52 -14.88 -7.81
C MET A 46 0.54 -15.29 -6.34
N THR A 47 0.18 -14.42 -5.39
CA THR A 47 -0.16 -14.86 -4.02
C THR A 47 -1.55 -15.51 -3.99
N ALA A 48 -1.91 -16.13 -2.87
CA ALA A 48 -3.18 -16.85 -2.73
C ALA A 48 -4.41 -15.93 -2.62
N VAL A 49 -4.23 -14.61 -2.49
CA VAL A 49 -5.30 -13.65 -2.19
C VAL A 49 -5.36 -12.55 -3.25
N ASP A 50 -6.58 -12.31 -3.75
CA ASP A 50 -6.89 -11.13 -4.57
C ASP A 50 -7.05 -9.91 -3.64
N SER A 51 -5.99 -9.12 -3.59
CA SER A 51 -5.82 -8.00 -2.69
C SER A 51 -6.10 -6.67 -3.40
N TYR A 52 -6.16 -5.58 -2.63
CA TYR A 52 -6.37 -4.29 -3.26
C TYR A 52 -5.10 -3.84 -4.00
N ARG A 53 -5.18 -3.79 -5.34
CA ARG A 53 -4.09 -3.41 -6.26
C ARG A 53 -2.96 -4.45 -6.34
N ASN A 54 -3.28 -5.68 -6.72
CA ASN A 54 -2.23 -6.65 -7.02
C ASN A 54 -1.29 -6.16 -8.12
N VAL A 55 -0.02 -6.55 -8.01
CA VAL A 55 1.05 -6.17 -8.93
C VAL A 55 1.67 -7.39 -9.59
N PHE A 56 1.95 -7.30 -10.89
CA PHE A 56 2.80 -8.28 -11.58
C PHE A 56 4.26 -7.92 -11.37
N SER A 57 4.86 -8.46 -10.31
CA SER A 57 6.21 -8.09 -9.91
C SER A 57 7.29 -8.81 -10.70
N ALA A 58 8.53 -8.35 -10.56
CA ALA A 58 9.69 -9.06 -11.09
C ALA A 58 9.89 -10.45 -10.44
N LEU A 59 9.25 -10.77 -9.30
CA LEU A 59 9.26 -12.13 -8.72
C LEU A 59 8.65 -13.14 -9.68
N THR A 60 7.43 -12.85 -10.15
CA THR A 60 6.70 -13.74 -11.06
C THR A 60 7.36 -13.80 -12.43
N LEU A 61 7.91 -12.68 -12.93
CA LEU A 61 8.70 -12.69 -14.16
C LEU A 61 9.98 -13.52 -14.02
N ALA A 62 10.68 -13.43 -12.89
CA ALA A 62 11.85 -14.23 -12.60
C ALA A 62 11.53 -15.73 -12.61
N PHE A 63 10.40 -16.13 -12.03
CA PHE A 63 9.92 -17.51 -12.08
C PHE A 63 9.62 -17.97 -13.50
N PHE A 64 8.92 -17.15 -14.30
CA PHE A 64 8.62 -17.49 -15.69
C PHE A 64 9.89 -17.67 -16.54
N GLU A 65 10.88 -16.81 -16.38
CA GLU A 65 12.16 -16.95 -17.06
C GLU A 65 12.93 -18.21 -16.60
N ASP A 66 12.98 -18.47 -15.29
CA ASP A 66 13.64 -19.67 -14.74
C ASP A 66 12.93 -20.99 -15.12
N SER A 67 11.63 -20.96 -15.42
CA SER A 67 10.88 -22.13 -15.89
C SER A 67 11.35 -22.65 -17.25
N GLY A 68 11.99 -21.78 -18.06
CA GLY A 68 12.37 -22.07 -19.44
C GLY A 68 11.21 -22.12 -20.44
N TRP A 69 9.97 -21.89 -20.00
CA TRP A 69 8.80 -21.84 -20.89
C TRP A 69 8.57 -20.48 -21.53
N TYR A 70 9.08 -19.42 -20.90
CA TYR A 70 8.84 -18.04 -21.31
C TYR A 70 10.15 -17.30 -21.52
N ARG A 71 10.07 -16.23 -22.31
CA ARG A 71 11.04 -15.14 -22.32
C ARG A 71 10.34 -13.91 -21.80
N VAL A 72 10.85 -13.33 -20.73
CA VAL A 72 10.18 -12.20 -20.06
C VAL A 72 10.73 -10.86 -20.52
N ASN A 73 9.84 -9.87 -20.65
CA ASN A 73 10.24 -8.48 -20.80
C ASN A 73 10.27 -7.84 -19.41
N ALA A 74 11.47 -7.66 -18.84
CA ALA A 74 11.66 -7.08 -17.52
C ALA A 74 11.00 -5.71 -17.33
N SER A 75 10.89 -4.91 -18.40
CA SER A 75 10.30 -3.57 -18.34
C SER A 75 8.79 -3.54 -18.03
N THR A 76 8.13 -4.70 -18.06
CA THR A 76 6.70 -4.80 -17.73
C THR A 76 6.45 -5.13 -16.26
N SER A 77 7.48 -5.33 -15.44
CA SER A 77 7.28 -5.56 -14.01
C SER A 77 6.76 -4.31 -13.32
N GLU A 78 5.76 -4.49 -12.50
CA GLU A 78 5.36 -3.53 -11.49
C GLU A 78 6.20 -3.70 -10.23
N VAL A 79 6.25 -2.65 -9.42
CA VAL A 79 7.04 -2.71 -8.18
C VAL A 79 6.19 -3.27 -7.06
N LEU A 80 6.72 -4.34 -6.46
CA LEU A 80 6.25 -4.82 -5.17
C LEU A 80 6.91 -3.96 -4.09
N HIS A 81 6.14 -3.12 -3.42
CA HIS A 81 6.67 -2.30 -2.33
C HIS A 81 6.70 -3.06 -1.00
N PHE A 82 5.88 -4.09 -0.86
CA PHE A 82 5.75 -4.86 0.37
C PHE A 82 7.00 -5.68 0.62
N GLY A 83 7.62 -5.51 1.78
CA GLY A 83 8.87 -6.17 2.14
C GLY A 83 10.12 -5.56 1.50
N LEU A 84 9.98 -4.60 0.58
CA LEU A 84 11.10 -3.98 -0.13
C LEU A 84 12.06 -3.30 0.87
N ASN A 85 13.33 -3.71 0.83
CA ASN A 85 14.42 -3.25 1.70
C ASN A 85 14.17 -3.41 3.21
N LYS A 86 13.33 -4.38 3.64
CA LYS A 86 13.01 -4.58 5.07
C LYS A 86 14.00 -5.45 5.84
N GLY A 87 14.98 -6.02 5.17
CA GLY A 87 16.03 -6.86 5.75
C GLY A 87 15.55 -8.28 6.04
N CYS A 88 16.51 -9.13 6.44
CA CYS A 88 16.27 -10.56 6.67
C CYS A 88 15.15 -10.84 7.69
N LEU A 89 15.08 -10.06 8.78
CA LEU A 89 14.11 -10.28 9.85
C LEU A 89 12.66 -10.18 9.37
N PHE A 90 12.38 -9.40 8.33
CA PHE A 90 11.05 -9.34 7.73
C PHE A 90 10.61 -10.69 7.15
N ALA A 91 11.54 -11.38 6.49
CA ALA A 91 11.31 -12.67 5.87
C ALA A 91 11.40 -13.82 6.87
N THR A 92 12.31 -13.76 7.85
CA THR A 92 12.64 -14.93 8.68
C THR A 92 11.99 -14.96 10.07
N GLU A 93 11.65 -13.80 10.66
CA GLU A 93 11.07 -13.72 12.01
C GLU A 93 9.57 -13.53 11.95
N LYS A 94 8.81 -13.73 13.03
CA LYS A 94 7.37 -13.42 13.07
C LYS A 94 7.09 -11.95 12.73
N CYS A 95 5.98 -11.70 12.02
CA CYS A 95 5.57 -10.34 11.63
C CYS A 95 5.30 -9.41 12.82
N VAL A 96 4.95 -9.98 13.98
CA VAL A 96 4.86 -9.31 15.26
C VAL A 96 5.67 -10.10 16.26
N ASP A 97 6.55 -9.42 16.98
CA ASP A 97 7.30 -9.98 18.10
C ASP A 97 6.32 -10.36 19.22
N PRO A 98 6.20 -11.65 19.60
CA PRO A 98 5.24 -12.08 20.60
C PRO A 98 5.49 -11.51 22.00
N VAL A 99 6.73 -11.16 22.34
CA VAL A 99 7.11 -10.67 23.66
C VAL A 99 6.80 -9.18 23.78
N THR A 100 7.18 -8.41 22.76
CA THR A 100 7.01 -6.94 22.78
C THR A 100 5.65 -6.49 22.22
N GLU A 101 4.94 -7.38 21.52
CA GLU A 101 3.75 -7.08 20.72
C GLU A 101 3.98 -5.91 19.74
N THR A 102 5.20 -5.82 19.21
CA THR A 102 5.56 -4.81 18.22
C THR A 102 5.69 -5.44 16.82
N PRO A 103 5.14 -4.79 15.78
CA PRO A 103 5.32 -5.26 14.42
C PRO A 103 6.77 -5.06 13.97
N ILE A 104 7.32 -6.06 13.27
CA ILE A 104 8.69 -5.98 12.73
C ILE A 104 8.83 -4.83 11.70
N ALA A 105 7.71 -4.48 11.05
CA ALA A 105 7.58 -3.34 10.15
C ALA A 105 6.19 -2.70 10.32
N ALA A 106 6.11 -1.57 11.03
CA ALA A 106 4.84 -0.93 11.40
C ALA A 106 4.03 -0.35 10.22
N ASP A 107 4.65 -0.16 9.05
CA ASP A 107 3.97 0.21 7.81
C ASP A 107 3.35 -1.00 7.09
N HIS A 108 3.75 -2.22 7.43
CA HIS A 108 3.27 -3.47 6.83
C HIS A 108 2.30 -4.20 7.76
N PHE A 109 2.66 -4.32 9.03
CA PHE A 109 1.92 -5.06 10.04
C PHE A 109 1.39 -4.14 11.15
N CYS A 110 0.36 -4.59 11.85
CA CYS A 110 -0.35 -3.79 12.84
C CYS A 110 -0.85 -4.61 14.03
N THR A 111 -0.97 -4.00 15.20
CA THR A 111 -1.36 -4.72 16.44
C THR A 111 -2.64 -4.20 17.08
N SER A 112 -3.29 -3.22 16.42
CA SER A 112 -4.57 -2.63 16.83
C SER A 112 -5.51 -2.52 15.65
N ILE A 113 -6.78 -2.88 15.85
CA ILE A 113 -7.84 -2.80 14.84
C ILE A 113 -8.14 -1.35 14.43
N ASP A 114 -7.85 -0.39 15.31
CA ASP A 114 -8.09 1.04 15.08
C ASP A 114 -6.94 1.72 14.30
N THR A 115 -5.87 0.98 14.00
CA THR A 115 -4.74 1.49 13.22
C THR A 115 -5.19 1.82 11.80
N GLN A 116 -4.98 3.07 11.40
CA GLN A 116 -5.14 3.54 10.03
C GLN A 116 -3.77 3.96 9.50
N GLY A 117 -3.51 3.62 8.26
CA GLY A 117 -2.25 3.91 7.61
C GLY A 117 -2.42 4.34 6.17
N CYS A 118 -1.32 4.26 5.44
CA CYS A 118 -1.30 4.24 3.98
C CYS A 118 -0.91 2.83 3.55
N SER A 119 -1.36 2.40 2.36
CA SER A 119 -0.78 1.23 1.71
C SER A 119 0.71 1.47 1.47
N VAL A 120 1.49 0.39 1.40
CA VAL A 120 2.97 0.45 1.31
C VAL A 120 3.47 1.15 0.04
N ASP A 121 2.64 1.25 -1.00
CA ASP A 121 2.88 1.98 -2.25
C ASP A 121 2.43 3.47 -2.20
N ALA A 122 1.90 3.88 -1.03
CA ALA A 122 1.26 5.15 -0.76
C ALA A 122 0.13 5.54 -1.73
N ARG A 123 -0.51 4.61 -2.45
CA ARG A 123 -1.59 4.93 -3.41
C ARG A 123 -2.98 4.94 -2.79
N SER A 124 -3.12 4.40 -1.58
CA SER A 124 -4.38 4.37 -0.86
C SER A 124 -4.18 4.53 0.65
N ARG A 125 -5.25 4.92 1.34
CA ARG A 125 -5.35 4.73 2.79
C ARG A 125 -5.48 3.24 3.09
N SER A 126 -4.96 2.82 4.24
CA SER A 126 -5.03 1.43 4.72
C SER A 126 -5.70 1.31 6.08
N THR A 127 -6.14 0.10 6.39
CA THR A 127 -6.68 -0.31 7.68
C THR A 127 -6.01 -1.59 8.15
N CYS A 128 -5.96 -1.80 9.46
CA CYS A 128 -5.42 -3.03 10.01
C CYS A 128 -6.37 -4.22 9.78
N SER A 129 -5.84 -5.33 9.26
CA SER A 129 -6.57 -6.57 9.04
C SER A 129 -6.64 -7.48 10.29
N LEU A 130 -6.39 -6.93 11.48
CA LEU A 130 -6.54 -7.65 12.75
C LEU A 130 -8.00 -8.07 12.95
N SER A 131 -8.22 -9.34 13.28
CA SER A 131 -9.55 -9.88 13.54
C SER A 131 -10.14 -9.33 14.84
N SER A 132 -11.42 -8.95 14.81
CA SER A 132 -12.20 -8.64 16.01
C SER A 132 -12.76 -9.87 16.72
N LYS A 133 -12.62 -11.06 16.10
CA LYS A 133 -13.12 -12.33 16.62
C LYS A 133 -11.95 -13.24 16.99
N SER A 134 -12.12 -14.05 18.03
CA SER A 134 -11.20 -15.14 18.35
C SER A 134 -11.19 -16.18 17.23
N GLN A 135 -9.98 -16.67 16.92
CA GLN A 135 -9.72 -17.66 15.87
C GLN A 135 -8.95 -18.84 16.46
N ALA A 136 -9.03 -20.01 15.83
CA ALA A 136 -8.13 -21.12 16.13
C ALA A 136 -6.82 -20.92 15.35
N ILE A 137 -5.77 -20.46 16.04
CA ILE A 137 -4.48 -20.11 15.41
C ILE A 137 -3.41 -21.14 15.83
N PRO A 138 -2.72 -21.79 14.87
CA PRO A 138 -1.58 -22.67 15.16
C PRO A 138 -0.47 -21.98 15.96
N ALA A 139 0.28 -22.72 16.77
CA ALA A 139 1.24 -22.16 17.72
C ALA A 139 2.36 -21.33 17.05
N GLU A 140 2.79 -21.78 15.87
CA GLU A 140 3.74 -21.11 14.99
C GLU A 140 3.25 -19.72 14.53
N TYR A 141 1.94 -19.51 14.42
CA TYR A 141 1.30 -18.28 13.96
C TYR A 141 0.68 -17.44 15.10
N GLN A 142 1.02 -17.74 16.36
CA GLN A 142 0.58 -16.93 17.50
C GLN A 142 1.53 -15.75 17.73
N TYR A 143 0.95 -14.54 17.72
CA TYR A 143 1.68 -13.26 17.71
C TYR A 143 1.53 -12.42 18.98
N PHE A 144 0.59 -12.77 19.87
CA PHE A 144 0.24 -11.95 21.03
C PHE A 144 0.32 -12.79 22.30
N LEU A 145 1.17 -12.38 23.24
CA LEU A 145 1.40 -13.12 24.47
C LEU A 145 0.12 -13.16 25.31
N GLY A 146 -0.26 -14.35 25.75
CA GLY A 146 -1.50 -14.54 26.52
C GLY A 146 -2.79 -14.45 25.70
N SER A 147 -2.70 -14.31 24.36
CA SER A 147 -3.86 -14.32 23.47
C SER A 147 -3.61 -15.17 22.22
N SER A 148 -3.65 -16.49 22.39
CA SER A 148 -3.43 -17.48 21.32
C SER A 148 -4.50 -17.47 20.21
N THR A 149 -5.56 -16.70 20.36
CA THR A 149 -6.66 -16.60 19.39
C THR A 149 -6.71 -15.26 18.65
N LYS A 150 -5.77 -14.34 18.96
CA LYS A 150 -5.66 -13.01 18.38
C LYS A 150 -4.68 -13.03 17.21
N GLY A 151 -5.12 -12.55 16.06
CA GLY A 151 -4.34 -12.52 14.81
C GLY A 151 -5.10 -11.81 13.70
N GLY A 152 -4.46 -11.69 12.54
CA GLY A 152 -5.05 -11.21 11.29
C GLY A 152 -6.18 -12.11 10.79
N ILE A 153 -7.06 -11.55 9.98
CA ILE A 153 -8.18 -12.28 9.34
C ILE A 153 -7.74 -13.18 8.18
N ASN A 154 -6.59 -12.89 7.57
CA ASN A 154 -6.08 -13.62 6.41
C ASN A 154 -5.25 -14.81 6.89
N THR A 155 -5.76 -16.02 6.68
CA THR A 155 -5.07 -17.25 7.07
C THR A 155 -3.84 -17.51 6.19
N PHE A 156 -3.90 -17.17 4.90
CA PHE A 156 -2.78 -17.28 3.94
C PHE A 156 -1.62 -16.38 4.32
N ALA A 157 -1.89 -15.22 4.93
CA ALA A 157 -0.85 -14.36 5.48
C ALA A 157 -0.30 -14.88 6.82
N ASP A 158 -0.33 -16.19 7.09
CA ASP A 158 0.04 -16.79 8.37
C ASP A 158 -0.71 -16.20 9.57
N PHE A 159 -1.93 -15.66 9.42
CA PHE A 159 -2.61 -14.87 10.46
C PHE A 159 -1.87 -13.59 10.87
N CYS A 160 -0.93 -13.08 10.07
CA CYS A 160 -0.33 -11.78 10.28
C CYS A 160 -1.37 -10.66 10.07
N PRO A 161 -1.56 -9.77 11.05
CA PRO A 161 -2.36 -8.57 10.85
C PRO A 161 -1.59 -7.55 9.98
N ILE A 162 -2.09 -7.31 8.77
CA ILE A 162 -1.50 -6.48 7.71
C ILE A 162 -2.25 -5.14 7.59
N ASN A 163 -1.53 -4.06 7.29
CA ASN A 163 -2.10 -2.79 6.86
C ASN A 163 -2.53 -2.89 5.39
N VAL A 164 -3.80 -3.21 5.15
CA VAL A 164 -4.34 -3.43 3.80
C VAL A 164 -4.96 -2.16 3.22
N GLY A 165 -4.63 -1.86 1.96
CA GLY A 165 -5.31 -0.81 1.19
C GLY A 165 -6.76 -1.18 0.88
N TYR A 166 -7.61 -0.19 0.59
CA TYR A 166 -9.01 -0.44 0.23
C TYR A 166 -9.54 0.59 -0.77
N ALA A 167 -10.56 0.20 -1.55
CA ALA A 167 -11.12 1.00 -2.64
C ALA A 167 -11.60 2.39 -2.22
N GLY A 168 -12.26 2.52 -1.07
CA GLY A 168 -12.71 3.82 -0.52
C GLY A 168 -11.58 4.71 0.02
N GLY A 169 -10.36 4.18 0.11
CA GLY A 169 -9.16 4.88 0.52
C GLY A 169 -8.27 5.27 -0.66
N ASP A 170 -8.63 4.90 -1.89
CA ASP A 170 -7.80 5.12 -3.07
C ASP A 170 -7.65 6.60 -3.41
N CYS A 171 -6.41 7.08 -3.49
CA CYS A 171 -6.10 8.49 -3.71
C CYS A 171 -6.31 8.94 -5.16
N SER A 172 -6.47 8.02 -6.11
CA SER A 172 -6.74 8.34 -7.51
C SER A 172 -8.21 8.55 -7.83
N ILE A 173 -9.11 8.10 -6.94
CA ILE A 173 -10.56 8.12 -7.16
C ILE A 173 -11.17 9.35 -6.47
N SER A 174 -11.61 10.33 -7.27
CA SER A 174 -12.12 11.61 -6.75
C SER A 174 -13.36 11.50 -5.87
N SER A 175 -14.18 10.46 -6.04
CA SER A 175 -15.36 10.21 -5.21
C SER A 175 -15.05 9.80 -3.77
N ASN A 176 -13.79 9.45 -3.46
CA ASN A 176 -13.36 9.08 -2.11
C ASN A 176 -13.09 10.31 -1.21
N LEU A 177 -13.08 11.52 -1.79
CA LEU A 177 -12.94 12.75 -1.01
C LEU A 177 -14.09 12.88 -0.01
N LEU A 178 -13.74 13.10 1.26
CA LEU A 178 -14.71 13.29 2.32
C LEU A 178 -15.60 14.50 2.06
N LYS A 179 -16.92 14.30 2.05
CA LYS A 179 -17.92 15.37 1.98
C LYS A 179 -18.53 15.64 3.35
N LEU A 180 -18.65 16.92 3.70
CA LEU A 180 -19.32 17.37 4.93
C LEU A 180 -20.76 17.78 4.61
N GLY A 181 -21.66 16.80 4.51
CA GLY A 181 -23.01 17.03 3.95
C GLY A 181 -22.94 17.64 2.56
N ASP A 182 -23.71 18.70 2.32
CA ASP A 182 -23.71 19.47 1.07
C ASP A 182 -22.71 20.64 1.06
N SER A 183 -21.79 20.68 2.03
CA SER A 183 -20.76 21.70 2.11
C SER A 183 -19.62 21.41 1.13
N SER A 184 -19.00 22.48 0.60
CA SER A 184 -17.74 22.38 -0.15
C SER A 184 -16.51 22.52 0.76
N VAL A 185 -16.68 22.45 2.08
CA VAL A 185 -15.56 22.54 3.03
C VAL A 185 -14.68 21.31 2.92
N ASN A 186 -13.45 21.51 2.44
CA ASN A 186 -12.42 20.47 2.45
C ASN A 186 -11.74 20.43 3.82
N ALA A 187 -12.36 19.68 4.71
CA ALA A 187 -12.04 19.66 6.13
C ALA A 187 -10.64 19.17 6.48
N LEU A 188 -10.02 18.41 5.59
CA LEU A 188 -8.72 17.74 5.80
C LEU A 188 -7.65 18.22 4.82
N GLY A 189 -7.99 19.13 3.90
CA GLY A 189 -7.07 19.62 2.87
C GLY A 189 -6.67 18.57 1.83
N GLU A 190 -7.42 17.46 1.76
CA GLU A 190 -7.14 16.34 0.87
C GLU A 190 -7.34 16.70 -0.61
N THR A 191 -6.65 16.01 -1.50
CA THR A 191 -6.86 16.07 -2.94
C THR A 191 -6.76 14.66 -3.50
N TYR A 192 -7.70 14.31 -4.38
CA TYR A 192 -7.74 13.01 -5.05
C TYR A 192 -7.54 13.24 -6.56
N CYS A 193 -6.58 12.53 -7.14
CA CYS A 193 -6.11 12.71 -8.51
C CYS A 193 -5.23 11.53 -8.96
N PRO A 194 -5.02 11.28 -10.27
CA PRO A 194 -4.27 10.11 -10.74
C PRO A 194 -2.85 9.96 -10.17
N THR A 195 -2.23 11.07 -9.74
CA THR A 195 -0.88 11.08 -9.14
C THR A 195 -0.88 11.41 -7.65
N CYS A 196 -2.05 11.42 -7.01
CA CYS A 196 -2.18 11.73 -5.59
C CYS A 196 -1.77 10.52 -4.76
N LYS A 197 -1.12 10.79 -3.63
CA LYS A 197 -0.55 9.76 -2.75
C LYS A 197 -1.02 10.00 -1.31
N CYS A 198 -1.01 8.95 -0.52
CA CYS A 198 -1.39 8.93 0.88
C CYS A 198 -0.19 9.33 1.75
N THR A 199 -0.46 10.08 2.81
CA THR A 199 0.47 10.24 3.94
C THR A 199 -0.27 10.38 5.26
N THR A 200 0.46 10.20 6.35
CA THR A 200 -0.02 10.44 7.72
C THR A 200 -0.30 11.92 7.95
N THR A 201 -1.45 12.19 8.56
CA THR A 201 -1.94 13.55 8.79
C THR A 201 -2.99 13.59 9.89
N SER A 202 -3.00 14.67 10.66
CA SER A 202 -4.07 15.03 11.59
C SER A 202 -4.66 16.40 11.26
N LEU A 203 -4.48 16.86 10.01
CA LEU A 203 -4.91 18.20 9.61
C LEU A 203 -6.42 18.35 9.73
N ARG A 204 -6.83 19.48 10.32
CA ARG A 204 -8.23 19.89 10.44
C ARG A 204 -8.36 21.36 10.08
N SER A 205 -9.13 21.67 9.04
CA SER A 205 -9.26 23.05 8.55
C SER A 205 -10.05 23.91 9.51
N SER A 206 -9.66 25.17 9.68
CA SER A 206 -10.29 26.10 10.62
C SER A 206 -11.76 26.41 10.29
N ASP A 207 -12.15 26.31 9.01
CA ASP A 207 -13.53 26.52 8.54
C ASP A 207 -14.44 25.29 8.73
N SER A 208 -13.92 24.21 9.30
CA SER A 208 -14.67 22.97 9.55
C SER A 208 -15.07 22.77 11.02
N SER A 209 -14.91 23.78 11.87
CA SER A 209 -15.16 23.71 13.33
C SER A 209 -16.59 23.33 13.72
N LEU A 210 -17.57 23.57 12.85
CA LEU A 210 -18.98 23.20 13.06
C LEU A 210 -19.29 21.72 12.78
N TRP A 211 -18.29 20.96 12.33
CA TRP A 211 -18.43 19.54 12.02
C TRP A 211 -17.59 18.70 12.98
N SER A 212 -18.12 17.57 13.41
CA SER A 212 -17.35 16.54 14.11
C SER A 212 -17.03 15.41 13.13
N ILE A 213 -15.75 15.12 12.93
CA ILE A 213 -15.31 13.94 12.18
C ILE A 213 -14.88 12.88 13.18
N THR A 214 -15.52 11.71 13.15
CA THR A 214 -15.24 10.63 14.09
C THR A 214 -15.20 9.29 13.36
N PRO A 215 -14.16 8.45 13.58
CA PRO A 215 -12.92 8.76 14.30
C PRO A 215 -12.10 9.84 13.56
N ALA A 216 -11.17 10.47 14.26
CA ALA A 216 -10.24 11.39 13.61
C ALA A 216 -9.46 10.64 12.52
N ARG A 217 -9.32 11.25 11.32
CA ARG A 217 -8.48 10.67 10.27
C ARG A 217 -7.02 10.77 10.67
N GLN A 218 -6.30 9.68 10.52
CA GLN A 218 -4.85 9.58 10.75
C GLN A 218 -4.05 9.66 9.45
N THR A 219 -4.71 9.48 8.30
CA THR A 219 -4.11 9.52 6.97
C THR A 219 -5.02 10.23 5.98
N GLY A 220 -4.43 10.76 4.91
CA GLY A 220 -5.16 11.44 3.87
C GLY A 220 -4.42 11.48 2.54
N CYS A 221 -5.16 11.73 1.47
CA CYS A 221 -4.64 11.80 0.11
C CYS A 221 -4.28 13.23 -0.28
N TYR A 222 -3.10 13.43 -0.87
CA TYR A 222 -2.60 14.75 -1.27
C TYR A 222 -1.93 14.69 -2.63
N ALA A 223 -1.95 15.81 -3.35
CA ALA A 223 -1.21 15.93 -4.59
C ALA A 223 0.29 16.00 -4.29
N MET A 224 1.05 15.07 -4.87
CA MET A 224 2.49 14.97 -4.68
C MET A 224 3.20 14.99 -6.04
N LYS A 225 4.35 15.67 -6.10
CA LYS A 225 5.21 15.71 -7.29
C LYS A 225 6.65 15.43 -6.89
N CYS A 226 7.28 14.49 -7.60
CA CYS A 226 8.68 14.17 -7.43
C CYS A 226 9.58 15.17 -8.15
N ILE A 227 10.64 15.60 -7.47
CA ILE A 227 11.68 16.49 -7.97
C ILE A 227 13.00 15.77 -7.80
N SER A 228 13.65 15.43 -8.91
CA SER A 228 14.97 14.81 -8.95
C SER A 228 16.05 15.89 -9.06
N ASN A 229 17.02 15.88 -8.15
CA ASN A 229 18.21 16.73 -8.25
C ASN A 229 19.35 15.94 -8.94
N SER A 230 19.48 16.09 -10.25
CA SER A 230 20.51 15.43 -11.08
C SER A 230 21.92 16.01 -10.92
N ASN A 231 22.07 17.14 -10.21
CA ASN A 231 23.33 17.88 -10.08
C ASN A 231 24.11 17.60 -8.79
N ALA A 232 23.65 16.65 -7.97
CA ALA A 232 24.34 16.22 -6.75
C ALA A 232 25.17 14.96 -7.03
N ALA A 233 26.31 14.80 -6.35
CA ALA A 233 27.16 13.59 -6.42
C ALA A 233 26.40 12.31 -6.01
N ILE A 234 25.29 12.47 -5.30
CA ILE A 234 24.29 11.43 -5.02
C ILE A 234 22.96 11.97 -5.51
N ALA A 235 22.37 11.33 -6.51
CA ALA A 235 21.06 11.71 -6.99
C ALA A 235 20.06 11.61 -5.82
N SER A 236 19.33 12.70 -5.57
CA SER A 236 18.36 12.78 -4.47
C SER A 236 16.98 13.11 -5.02
N VAL A 237 15.97 12.44 -4.47
CA VAL A 237 14.57 12.69 -4.80
C VAL A 237 13.89 13.41 -3.64
N VAL A 238 13.07 14.38 -4.00
CA VAL A 238 12.32 15.21 -3.05
C VAL A 238 10.86 15.23 -3.48
N VAL A 239 9.96 15.09 -2.51
CA VAL A 239 8.52 15.16 -2.75
C VAL A 239 8.01 16.57 -2.46
N LYS A 240 7.41 17.20 -3.47
CA LYS A 240 6.62 18.42 -3.33
C LYS A 240 5.18 18.05 -3.03
N LEU A 241 4.75 18.23 -1.78
CA LEU A 241 3.39 17.93 -1.31
C LEU A 241 2.55 19.21 -1.34
N THR A 242 1.36 19.14 -1.94
CA THR A 242 0.42 20.27 -2.06
C THR A 242 -0.86 20.03 -1.28
N ILE A 243 -1.24 21.02 -0.46
CA ILE A 243 -2.42 21.00 0.42
C ILE A 243 -3.33 22.14 0.01
N ARG A 244 -4.61 21.86 -0.27
CA ARG A 244 -5.58 22.87 -0.70
C ARG A 244 -6.35 23.41 0.49
N ARG A 245 -6.36 24.73 0.66
CA ARG A 245 -7.10 25.38 1.74
C ARG A 245 -8.53 25.66 1.29
N SER A 246 -9.49 25.14 2.05
CA SER A 246 -10.91 25.28 1.76
C SER A 246 -11.37 26.74 1.79
N GLN A 247 -11.04 27.49 2.84
CA GLN A 247 -11.54 28.86 3.02
C GLN A 247 -10.99 29.86 1.98
N THR A 248 -9.68 29.80 1.71
CA THR A 248 -8.97 30.76 0.84
C THR A 248 -8.84 30.28 -0.60
N GLN A 249 -9.14 29.01 -0.88
CA GLN A 249 -9.04 28.36 -2.20
C GLN A 249 -7.64 28.38 -2.84
N ASP A 250 -6.61 28.72 -2.07
CA ASP A 250 -5.21 28.64 -2.47
C ASP A 250 -4.56 27.32 -2.01
N ALA A 251 -3.26 27.18 -2.25
CA ALA A 251 -2.52 25.97 -1.94
C ALA A 251 -1.26 26.27 -1.13
N VAL A 252 -1.03 25.48 -0.09
CA VAL A 252 0.24 25.44 0.64
C VAL A 252 1.08 24.30 0.07
N THR A 253 2.34 24.58 -0.21
CA THR A 253 3.30 23.59 -0.68
C THR A 253 4.34 23.32 0.40
N LEU A 254 4.64 22.04 0.62
CA LEU A 254 5.72 21.57 1.47
C LEU A 254 6.71 20.74 0.66
N THR A 255 7.96 20.73 1.12
CA THR A 255 9.05 19.97 0.50
C THR A 255 9.53 18.90 1.47
N CYS A 256 9.37 17.65 1.08
CA CYS A 256 9.69 16.46 1.85
C CYS A 256 10.95 15.78 1.27
N SER A 257 12.06 15.92 1.98
CA SER A 257 13.33 15.26 1.64
C SER A 257 13.63 14.03 2.51
N LYS A 258 12.88 13.85 3.60
CA LYS A 258 13.02 12.73 4.54
C LYS A 258 11.64 12.30 5.05
N LYS A 259 11.47 10.99 5.22
CA LYS A 259 10.30 10.37 5.86
C LYS A 259 10.12 10.93 7.28
N ASP A 260 8.88 10.95 7.76
CA ASP A 260 8.47 11.23 9.14
C ASP A 260 8.67 12.67 9.64
N LYS A 261 9.20 13.56 8.81
CA LYS A 261 9.26 14.99 9.13
C LYS A 261 7.86 15.59 9.18
N GLN A 262 7.50 16.22 10.30
CA GLN A 262 6.19 16.82 10.50
C GLN A 262 6.19 18.33 10.24
N PHE A 263 5.06 18.84 9.76
CA PHE A 263 4.83 20.26 9.50
C PHE A 263 3.45 20.69 9.99
N SER A 264 3.37 21.89 10.56
CA SER A 264 2.11 22.62 10.74
C SER A 264 1.76 23.36 9.45
N VAL A 265 0.47 23.46 9.14
CA VAL A 265 -0.01 24.06 7.88
C VAL A 265 -0.91 25.25 8.20
N PRO A 266 -0.61 26.47 7.69
CA PRO A 266 -1.45 27.64 7.94
C PRO A 266 -2.91 27.43 7.55
N GLY A 267 -3.84 27.72 8.46
CA GLY A 267 -5.28 27.48 8.25
C GLY A 267 -5.75 26.07 8.64
N PHE A 268 -4.87 25.25 9.21
CA PHE A 268 -5.21 23.95 9.80
C PHE A 268 -4.67 23.84 11.22
N SER A 269 -5.40 23.13 12.09
CA SER A 269 -4.82 22.52 13.28
C SER A 269 -4.25 21.14 12.96
N GLY A 270 -3.45 20.57 13.86
CA GLY A 270 -2.78 19.28 13.63
C GLY A 270 -1.53 19.41 12.77
N VAL A 271 -1.07 18.28 12.24
CA VAL A 271 0.17 18.19 11.47
C VAL A 271 0.00 17.34 10.21
N ILE A 272 0.91 17.54 9.27
CA ILE A 272 1.13 16.61 8.16
C ILE A 272 2.53 16.04 8.25
N THR A 273 2.64 14.74 8.01
CA THR A 273 3.90 14.00 8.07
C THR A 273 4.39 13.75 6.65
N CYS A 274 5.68 13.94 6.41
CA CYS A 274 6.29 13.61 5.13
C CYS A 274 6.31 12.10 4.88
N PRO A 275 5.82 11.63 3.73
CA PRO A 275 6.00 10.24 3.34
C PRO A 275 7.46 9.98 2.95
N ASP A 276 7.81 8.71 2.76
CA ASP A 276 9.12 8.33 2.24
C ASP A 276 9.24 8.76 0.76
N PRO A 277 10.19 9.66 0.40
CA PRO A 277 10.39 10.04 -0.99
C PRO A 277 10.70 8.88 -1.92
N ARG A 278 11.32 7.79 -1.42
CA ARG A 278 11.63 6.60 -2.24
C ARG A 278 10.37 5.87 -2.67
N VAL A 279 9.43 5.69 -1.75
CA VAL A 279 8.13 5.03 -2.00
C VAL A 279 7.21 5.90 -2.86
N VAL A 280 7.19 7.21 -2.63
CA VAL A 280 6.28 8.10 -3.39
C VAL A 280 6.74 8.28 -4.83
N CYS A 281 8.04 8.26 -5.05
CA CYS A 281 8.67 8.56 -6.34
C CYS A 281 9.20 7.34 -7.07
N ASP A 282 8.93 6.15 -6.55
CA ASP A 282 9.35 4.89 -7.15
C ASP A 282 10.88 4.93 -7.44
N TYR A 283 11.64 5.46 -6.46
CA TYR A 283 13.07 5.83 -6.58
C TYR A 283 13.96 4.87 -5.80
N ASP A 284 15.00 4.34 -6.45
CA ASP A 284 15.84 3.18 -6.05
C ASP A 284 15.21 1.80 -6.33
N GLU A 285 14.23 1.73 -7.24
CA GLU A 285 13.49 0.48 -7.48
C GLU A 285 14.21 -0.49 -8.42
N VAL A 286 14.22 -1.75 -7.98
CA VAL A 286 14.83 -2.92 -8.61
C VAL A 286 14.41 -3.01 -10.07
N GLN A 287 15.31 -2.62 -10.97
CA GLN A 287 15.20 -2.99 -12.38
C GLN A 287 15.82 -4.37 -12.50
N PHE A 288 14.99 -5.39 -12.75
CA PHE A 288 15.47 -6.72 -13.12
C PHE A 288 16.41 -6.58 -14.33
N SER A 289 17.71 -6.73 -14.09
CA SER A 289 18.73 -6.53 -15.11
C SER A 289 18.91 -7.81 -15.92
N SER A 290 18.20 -7.91 -17.04
CA SER A 290 18.70 -8.67 -18.17
C SER A 290 19.74 -7.77 -18.88
N GLU A 291 21.03 -7.94 -18.60
CA GLU A 291 22.03 -6.95 -19.04
C GLU A 291 22.06 -6.64 -20.55
N SER A 292 22.30 -5.34 -20.82
CA SER A 292 23.00 -4.68 -21.94
C SER A 292 22.23 -4.25 -23.22
N GLY A 293 22.04 -2.92 -23.38
CA GLY A 293 21.86 -2.30 -24.71
C GLY A 293 20.97 -1.05 -24.83
N GLY A 294 21.53 0.14 -24.61
CA GLY A 294 21.37 1.35 -25.46
C GLY A 294 20.00 1.98 -25.78
N THR A 295 19.88 3.25 -25.36
CA THR A 295 19.27 4.42 -26.05
C THR A 295 17.76 4.70 -25.96
N GLY A 296 17.41 5.79 -25.24
CA GLY A 296 16.92 7.01 -25.91
C GLY A 296 15.41 7.36 -25.84
N SER A 297 15.12 8.37 -25.01
CA SER A 297 14.22 9.51 -25.28
C SER A 297 12.71 9.48 -24.97
N SER A 298 12.36 10.44 -24.09
CA SER A 298 11.43 11.56 -24.33
C SER A 298 9.94 11.46 -23.92
N SER A 299 9.67 12.28 -22.90
CA SER A 299 8.43 12.91 -22.43
C SER A 299 7.35 13.29 -23.47
N VAL A 300 6.07 13.21 -23.05
CA VAL A 300 5.04 14.22 -23.36
C VAL A 300 4.05 14.35 -22.19
N ALA A 301 3.83 15.57 -21.71
CA ALA A 301 2.76 15.98 -20.80
C ALA A 301 1.62 16.64 -21.58
N LYS A 302 0.35 16.51 -21.12
CA LYS A 302 -0.72 17.48 -21.42
C LYS A 302 -1.72 17.67 -20.27
N ASN A 303 -2.09 18.95 -20.14
CA ASN A 303 -2.95 19.65 -19.18
C ASN A 303 -4.46 19.41 -19.36
N GLY A 304 -5.24 19.77 -18.31
CA GLY A 304 -6.63 20.25 -18.40
C GLY A 304 -7.38 20.10 -17.05
N SER A 305 -7.34 21.09 -16.16
CA SER A 305 -8.29 22.22 -15.97
C SER A 305 -9.56 21.88 -15.16
N SER A 306 -9.77 22.69 -14.12
CA SER A 306 -10.78 22.60 -13.06
C SER A 306 -12.06 23.40 -13.37
N SER A 307 -13.17 23.05 -12.73
CA SER A 307 -14.24 24.02 -12.42
C SER A 307 -14.79 23.79 -11.02
N GLY A 308 -14.93 24.88 -10.26
CA GLY A 308 -15.37 24.90 -8.87
C GLY A 308 -16.87 25.14 -8.73
N THR A 309 -17.43 24.68 -7.62
CA THR A 309 -18.79 25.03 -7.18
C THR A 309 -18.77 25.40 -5.68
N LYS A 310 -19.61 26.36 -5.34
CA LYS A 310 -19.74 27.12 -4.08
C LYS A 310 -20.16 26.25 -2.87
N PRO A 311 -19.64 26.48 -1.64
CA PRO A 311 -20.11 25.79 -0.44
C PRO A 311 -21.45 26.32 0.06
N SER A 312 -22.33 25.40 0.44
CA SER A 312 -23.43 25.62 1.38
C SER A 312 -22.97 25.35 2.82
N THR A 313 -23.57 26.01 3.80
CA THR A 313 -23.23 25.88 5.23
C THR A 313 -24.18 24.93 5.93
N GLY A 314 -23.68 23.78 6.40
CA GLY A 314 -24.34 22.88 7.35
C GLY A 314 -23.46 22.64 8.58
N SER A 315 -24.01 21.98 9.61
CA SER A 315 -23.30 21.47 10.78
C SER A 315 -23.75 20.03 11.05
N GLY A 316 -22.89 19.20 11.67
CA GLY A 316 -23.23 17.81 11.96
C GLY A 316 -22.06 16.90 12.33
N THR A 317 -22.38 15.64 12.61
CA THR A 317 -21.41 14.57 12.89
C THR A 317 -21.24 13.69 11.67
N ILE A 318 -20.00 13.53 11.19
CA ILE A 318 -19.64 12.66 10.06
C ILE A 318 -18.87 11.46 10.59
N ASN A 319 -19.44 10.27 10.38
CA ASN A 319 -18.78 9.02 10.69
C ASN A 319 -17.90 8.61 9.52
N THR A 320 -16.59 8.52 9.73
CA THR A 320 -15.62 8.14 8.69
C THR A 320 -15.13 6.71 8.79
N VAL A 321 -15.74 5.91 9.68
CA VAL A 321 -15.49 4.47 9.71
C VAL A 321 -15.82 3.93 8.32
N ALA A 322 -14.78 3.44 7.62
CA ALA A 322 -15.00 2.58 6.48
C ALA A 322 -15.95 1.50 6.96
N THR A 323 -17.06 1.28 6.25
CA THR A 323 -17.79 0.04 6.41
C THR A 323 -16.76 -1.03 6.09
N THR A 324 -16.10 -1.57 7.12
CA THR A 324 -15.66 -2.94 7.07
C THR A 324 -16.93 -3.65 6.66
N THR A 325 -16.94 -4.19 5.45
CA THR A 325 -17.80 -5.32 5.17
C THR A 325 -17.44 -6.33 6.24
N SER A 326 -18.18 -6.27 7.34
CA SER A 326 -18.35 -7.35 8.30
C SER A 326 -18.44 -8.61 7.46
N GLY A 327 -17.55 -9.58 7.70
CA GLY A 327 -17.49 -10.85 7.00
C GLY A 327 -18.85 -11.25 6.45
N GLY A 328 -19.07 -10.85 5.20
CA GLY A 328 -20.24 -11.18 4.44
C GLY A 328 -19.80 -12.40 3.72
N SER A 329 -20.42 -13.53 4.05
CA SER A 329 -20.39 -14.71 3.19
C SER A 329 -20.50 -14.21 1.75
N TYR A 330 -19.53 -14.54 0.91
CA TYR A 330 -19.55 -14.26 -0.53
C TYR A 330 -20.74 -15.03 -1.15
N HIS A 331 -21.94 -14.51 -0.93
CA HIS A 331 -23.21 -15.00 -1.43
C HIS A 331 -24.02 -13.80 -1.91
N ARG A 332 -23.54 -13.19 -3.00
CA ARG A 332 -24.44 -12.84 -4.09
C ARG A 332 -24.03 -13.69 -5.27
N ALA A 333 -24.97 -14.55 -5.66
CA ALA A 333 -24.92 -15.38 -6.84
C ALA A 333 -24.47 -14.55 -8.05
N SER A 334 -23.19 -14.69 -8.39
CA SER A 334 -22.68 -14.56 -9.75
C SER A 334 -22.05 -15.91 -10.03
N LEU A 335 -22.52 -16.50 -11.12
CA LEU A 335 -22.30 -17.85 -11.57
C LEU A 335 -20.82 -18.04 -11.97
N TRP A 336 -19.89 -18.13 -11.01
CA TRP A 336 -18.52 -18.56 -11.25
C TRP A 336 -18.08 -19.50 -10.13
N VAL A 337 -18.55 -20.73 -10.29
CA VAL A 337 -17.97 -21.96 -9.75
C VAL A 337 -16.60 -22.17 -10.42
N LEU A 338 -15.58 -22.51 -9.62
CA LEU A 338 -14.25 -23.01 -10.02
C LEU A 338 -13.53 -22.29 -11.18
N LEU A 339 -12.48 -21.54 -10.82
CA LEU A 339 -11.25 -21.47 -11.62
C LEU A 339 -10.03 -21.57 -10.68
N CYS A 340 -9.99 -22.56 -9.77
CA CYS A 340 -8.99 -23.62 -9.92
C CYS A 340 -9.16 -24.40 -11.23
N GLY A 341 -8.56 -23.92 -12.32
CA GLY A 341 -8.63 -24.57 -13.62
C GLY A 341 -7.80 -23.86 -14.66
N SER A 342 -6.68 -24.48 -15.04
CA SER A 342 -6.01 -24.35 -16.33
C SER A 342 -5.66 -22.92 -16.78
N LEU A 343 -4.43 -22.50 -16.51
CA LEU A 343 -3.73 -21.62 -17.45
C LEU A 343 -3.81 -22.28 -18.84
N PHE A 344 -4.57 -21.69 -19.76
CA PHE A 344 -4.45 -21.98 -21.18
C PHE A 344 -3.07 -21.46 -21.62
N ALA A 345 -2.07 -22.34 -21.54
CA ALA A 345 -0.83 -22.16 -22.27
C ALA A 345 -1.13 -22.36 -23.75
N LEU A 346 -1.13 -21.27 -24.52
CA LEU A 346 -0.91 -21.34 -25.95
C LEU A 346 0.52 -21.85 -26.16
N ARG A 347 0.61 -23.16 -26.39
CA ARG A 347 1.83 -23.87 -26.75
C ARG A 347 2.34 -23.28 -28.06
N SER A 348 3.46 -22.55 -28.04
CA SER A 348 4.14 -22.21 -29.29
C SER A 348 4.65 -23.49 -29.92
N SER A 349 4.32 -23.66 -31.20
CA SER A 349 4.83 -24.72 -32.07
C SER A 349 6.33 -24.58 -32.31
#